data_AF-E6UA30-F1
#
_entry.id   AF-E6UA30-F1
#
_cell.length_a   1.000
_cell.length_b   1.000
_cell.length_c   1.000
_cell.angle_alpha   90.00
_cell.angle_beta   90.00
_cell.angle_gamma   90.00
#
_symmetry.space_group_name_H-M   'P 1'
#
loop_
_entity.id
_entity.type
_entity.pdbx_description
1 polymer ?
#
loop_
_entity_poly.entity_id
_entity_poly.type
_entity_poly.pdbx_seq_one_letter_code
_entity_poly.pdbx_strand_id
1 'polypeptide(L)' 'MPGVNKEQIARAKEWDLLSYMQRYEPDELVRTGPHEYSTTTHGSLKISNGFWHWFKGNMGGKDALSYCQRQ' A
#
# COMPACT_ATOMS: atom_id res chain seq x y z
N MET A 1 -8.04 7.21 -10.55
CA MET A 1 -8.33 5.78 -10.30
C MET A 1 -9.44 5.76 -9.26
N PRO A 2 -10.57 5.05 -9.48
CA PRO A 2 -11.75 5.18 -8.64
C PRO A 2 -11.38 4.71 -7.24
N GLY A 3 -11.57 5.62 -6.30
CA GLY A 3 -10.86 5.69 -5.05
C GLY A 3 -11.07 4.49 -4.15
N VAL A 4 -10.08 4.33 -3.27
CA VAL A 4 -10.08 3.32 -2.22
C VAL A 4 -11.46 3.26 -1.55
N ASN A 5 -12.10 2.11 -1.68
CA ASN A 5 -13.46 1.92 -1.20
C ASN A 5 -13.45 2.06 0.33
N LYS A 6 -14.44 2.72 0.94
CA LYS A 6 -14.47 2.92 2.41
C LYS A 6 -14.35 1.62 3.21
N GLU A 7 -14.78 0.52 2.61
CA GLU A 7 -14.60 -0.84 3.14
C GLU A 7 -13.14 -1.31 3.13
N GLN A 8 -12.37 -0.95 2.09
CA GLN A 8 -10.92 -1.15 2.04
C GLN A 8 -10.24 -0.33 3.14
N ILE A 9 -10.68 0.92 3.37
CA ILE A 9 -10.18 1.78 4.46
C ILE A 9 -10.47 1.17 5.84
N ALA A 10 -11.67 0.63 6.06
CA ALA A 10 -12.04 0.00 7.32
C ALA A 10 -11.20 -1.25 7.59
N ARG A 11 -10.98 -2.10 6.58
CA ARG A 11 -10.15 -3.30 6.70
C ARG A 11 -8.65 -2.97 6.83
N ALA A 12 -8.19 -1.93 6.16
CA ALA A 12 -6.85 -1.35 6.30
C ALA A 12 -6.59 -0.75 7.70
N LYS A 13 -7.63 -0.55 8.52
CA LYS A 13 -7.46 -0.13 9.92
C LYS A 13 -7.02 -1.29 10.82
N GLU A 14 -7.42 -2.51 10.48
CA GLU A 14 -7.05 -3.72 11.22
C GLU A 14 -5.80 -4.39 10.64
N TRP A 15 -5.53 -4.21 9.35
CA TRP A 15 -4.46 -4.92 8.62
C TRP A 15 -3.33 -3.98 8.18
N ASP A 16 -2.11 -4.51 8.17
CA ASP A 16 -0.95 -3.88 7.53
C ASP A 16 -1.19 -3.70 6.02
N LEU A 17 -0.65 -2.62 5.44
CA LEU A 17 -0.86 -2.29 4.02
C LEU A 17 -0.38 -3.42 3.11
N LEU A 18 0.71 -4.09 3.51
CA LEU A 18 1.24 -5.21 2.77
C LEU A 18 0.27 -6.39 2.75
N SER A 19 -0.29 -6.76 3.91
CA SER A 19 -1.26 -7.86 4.03
C SER A 19 -2.54 -7.54 3.25
N TYR A 20 -2.95 -6.28 3.27
CA TYR A 20 -4.07 -5.80 2.48
C TYR A 20 -3.80 -5.98 0.98
N MET A 21 -2.73 -5.39 0.47
CA MET A 21 -2.41 -5.46 -0.96
C MET A 21 -2.16 -6.90 -1.41
N GLN A 22 -1.48 -7.74 -0.61
CA GLN A 22 -1.27 -9.16 -0.97
C GLN A 22 -2.59 -9.94 -1.11
N ARG A 23 -3.63 -9.56 -0.35
CA ARG A 23 -4.92 -10.25 -0.36
C ARG A 23 -5.78 -9.84 -1.55
N TYR A 24 -5.80 -8.55 -1.88
CA TYR A 24 -6.70 -7.97 -2.87
C TYR A 24 -6.05 -7.85 -4.26
N GLU A 25 -4.79 -7.44 -4.30
CA GLU A 25 -4.06 -7.13 -5.54
C GLU A 25 -2.63 -7.69 -5.48
N PRO A 26 -2.47 -9.03 -5.32
CA PRO A 26 -1.14 -9.65 -5.27
C PRO A 26 -0.36 -9.46 -6.57
N ASP A 27 -1.05 -9.32 -7.70
CA ASP A 27 -0.44 -9.14 -9.02
C ASP A 27 0.17 -7.75 -9.20
N GLU A 28 -0.39 -6.73 -8.53
CA GLU A 28 0.21 -5.41 -8.50
C GLU A 28 1.43 -5.34 -7.61
N LEU A 29 1.60 -6.31 -6.71
CA LEU A 29 2.62 -6.36 -5.67
C LEU A 29 3.88 -7.08 -6.17
N VAL A 30 4.83 -6.30 -6.64
CA VAL A 30 6.14 -6.80 -7.06
C VAL A 30 7.08 -6.83 -5.86
N ARG A 31 7.50 -8.04 -5.46
CA ARG A 31 8.51 -8.20 -4.43
C ARG A 31 9.89 -7.83 -4.99
N THR A 32 10.43 -6.70 -4.56
CA THR A 32 11.72 -6.16 -5.00
C THR A 32 12.87 -6.53 -4.06
N GLY A 33 12.58 -6.96 -2.82
CA GLY A 33 13.59 -7.37 -1.85
C GLY A 33 13.04 -8.36 -0.81
N PRO A 34 13.86 -8.79 0.17
CA PRO A 34 13.46 -9.78 1.17
C PRO A 34 12.28 -9.32 2.04
N HIS A 35 12.18 -8.02 2.32
CA HIS A 35 11.05 -7.39 3.03
C HIS A 35 10.56 -6.12 2.32
N GLU A 36 10.88 -6.00 1.03
CA GLU A 36 10.56 -4.83 0.22
C GLU A 36 9.65 -5.23 -0.94
N TYR A 37 8.61 -4.43 -1.11
CA TYR A 37 7.54 -4.63 -2.04
C TYR A 37 7.29 -3.33 -2.78
N SER A 38 6.84 -3.42 -4.02
CA SER A 38 6.62 -2.26 -4.89
C SER A 38 5.37 -2.50 -5.72
N THR A 39 4.58 -1.47 -5.97
CA THR A 39 3.43 -1.62 -6.87
C THR A 39 3.81 -1.37 -8.32
N THR A 40 3.37 -2.23 -9.24
CA THR A 40 3.59 -2.05 -10.69
C THR A 40 2.80 -0.86 -11.23
N THR A 41 1.50 -0.77 -10.91
CA THR A 41 0.61 0.27 -11.48
C THR A 41 0.97 1.67 -11.00
N HIS A 42 1.34 1.81 -9.72
CA HIS A 42 1.73 3.09 -9.17
C HIS A 42 3.23 3.35 -9.28
N GLY A 43 4.05 2.34 -9.62
CA GLY A 43 5.50 2.36 -9.94
C GLY A 43 6.43 2.97 -8.88
N SER A 44 5.86 3.63 -7.89
CA SER A 44 6.49 4.60 -7.00
C SER A 44 6.02 4.41 -5.56
N LEU A 45 5.10 3.46 -5.29
CA LEU A 45 4.78 3.05 -3.93
C LEU A 45 5.70 1.88 -3.57
N LYS A 46 6.60 2.11 -2.61
CA LYS A 46 7.41 1.08 -1.98
C LYS A 46 6.85 0.77 -0.60
N ILE A 47 6.87 -0.49 -0.22
CA ILE A 47 6.46 -0.98 1.09
C ILE A 47 7.61 -1.80 1.64
N SER A 48 8.13 -1.42 2.80
CA SER A 48 9.29 -2.02 3.44
C SER A 48 9.02 -2.17 4.93
N ASN A 49 9.00 -3.40 5.44
CA ASN A 49 8.90 -3.69 6.88
C ASN A 49 7.74 -2.98 7.63
N GLY A 50 6.55 -2.93 7.02
CA GLY A 50 5.36 -2.25 7.57
C GLY A 50 5.33 -0.73 7.34
N PHE A 51 6.37 -0.15 6.73
CA PHE A 51 6.36 1.22 6.25
C PHE A 51 6.06 1.25 4.77
N TRP A 52 5.36 2.27 4.31
CA TRP A 52 5.15 2.53 2.90
C TRP A 52 5.57 3.96 2.56
N HIS A 53 6.10 4.11 1.35
CA HIS A 53 6.59 5.36 0.80
C HIS A 53 6.09 5.50 -0.63
N TRP A 54 5.31 6.54 -0.88
CA TRP A 54 4.88 6.94 -2.20
C TRP A 54 5.74 8.08 -2.72
N PHE A 55 6.72 7.75 -3.57
CA PHE A 55 7.68 8.69 -4.12
C PHE A 55 7.05 9.78 -5.00
N LYS A 56 6.01 9.44 -5.78
CA LYS A 56 5.32 10.40 -6.65
C LYS A 56 4.54 11.45 -5.86
N GLY A 57 3.98 11.05 -4.71
CA GLY A 57 3.22 11.94 -3.82
C GLY A 57 4.06 12.58 -2.71
N ASN A 58 5.35 12.21 -2.59
CA ASN A 58 6.21 12.53 -1.44
C ASN A 58 5.53 12.22 -0.09
N MET A 59 4.82 11.09 -0.04
CA MET A 59 4.06 10.67 1.13
C MET A 59 4.64 9.38 1.69
N GLY A 60 4.52 9.18 3.00
CA GLY A 60 4.90 7.95 3.65
C GLY A 60 4.16 7.76 4.96
N GLY A 61 4.06 6.51 5.39
CA GLY A 61 3.37 6.13 6.61
C GLY A 61 3.64 4.69 6.97
N LYS A 62 3.18 4.26 8.15
CA LYS A 62 3.23 2.86 8.58
C LYS A 62 1.87 2.17 8.53
N ASP A 63 0.80 2.95 8.41
CA ASP A 63 -0.57 2.45 8.48
C ASP A 63 -1.21 2.47 7.10
N ALA A 64 -1.91 1.39 6.75
CA ALA A 64 -2.68 1.30 5.52
C ALA A 64 -3.82 2.32 5.49
N LEU A 65 -4.36 2.66 6.66
CA LEU A 65 -5.34 3.74 6.82
C LEU A 65 -4.81 5.09 6.32
N SER A 66 -3.54 5.40 6.61
CA SER A 66 -2.91 6.66 6.19
C SER A 66 -2.72 6.73 4.68
N TYR A 67 -2.53 5.58 4.02
CA TYR A 67 -2.50 5.47 2.56
C TYR A 67 -3.89 5.72 1.98
N CYS A 68 -4.90 5.04 2.52
CA CYS A 68 -6.31 5.18 2.16
C CYS A 68 -6.86 6.60 2.25
N GLN A 69 -6.59 7.29 3.37
CA GLN A 69 -7.15 8.62 3.63
C GLN A 69 -6.50 9.72 2.81
N ARG A 70 -5.34 9.46 2.19
CA ARG A 70 -4.53 10.47 1.48
C ARG A 70 -4.31 10.16 0.00
N GLN A 71 -5.04 9.19 -0.55
CA GLN A 71 -5.07 8.89 -1.99
C GLN A 71 -6.06 9.80 -2.72
#